data_AF-A0A6J2XVF6-F1
#
_entry.id   AF-A0A6J2XVF6-F1
#
_cell.length_a   1.000
_cell.length_b   1.000
_cell.length_c   1.000
_cell.angle_alpha   90.00
_cell.angle_beta   90.00
_cell.angle_gamma   90.00
#
_symmetry.space_group_name_H-M   'P 1'
#
loop_
_entity.id
_entity.type
_entity.pdbx_description
1 polymer ?
#
loop_
_entity_poly.entity_id
_entity_poly.type
_entity_poly.pdbx_seq_one_letter_code
_entity_poly.pdbx_strand_id
1 'polypeptide(L)'
;MSLVPQKSFGSFCVKCAACLAVANQIEHLIRDLSYECETDPLKKKVLLENIVNHINTLCISGFKNFDLREYKSHHIITDDFRCTHHVESNMDGNWTKKLRELCKLYTSRVNIEDISFNVLDSVGNLTDTFCRSTGIFRDCLKINSHQNSTIDC
;
A
#
# COMPACT_ATOMS: atom_id res chain seq x y z
N MET A 1 -16.86 -23.74 -17.64
CA MET A 1 -16.54 -22.51 -16.89
C MET A 1 -16.60 -22.83 -15.42
N SER A 2 -15.46 -22.99 -14.77
CA SER A 2 -15.41 -23.28 -13.33
C SER A 2 -15.43 -21.96 -12.58
N LEU A 3 -16.55 -21.66 -11.92
CA LEU A 3 -16.68 -20.55 -11.00
C LEU A 3 -15.75 -20.80 -9.80
N VAL A 4 -14.67 -20.04 -9.72
CA VAL A 4 -13.84 -20.00 -8.50
C VAL A 4 -14.74 -19.46 -7.38
N PRO A 5 -14.85 -20.14 -6.23
CA PRO A 5 -15.62 -19.63 -5.11
C PRO A 5 -15.07 -18.26 -4.71
N GLN A 6 -15.84 -17.20 -4.95
CA GLN A 6 -15.46 -15.85 -4.52
C GLN A 6 -15.32 -15.85 -3.00
N LYS A 7 -14.07 -15.76 -2.52
CA LYS A 7 -13.83 -15.48 -1.10
C LYS A 7 -14.51 -14.15 -0.80
N SER A 8 -15.35 -14.13 0.23
CA SER A 8 -16.03 -12.90 0.64
C SER A 8 -15.00 -11.78 0.87
N PHE A 9 -15.37 -10.54 0.59
CA PHE A 9 -14.53 -9.35 0.83
C PHE A 9 -13.96 -9.27 2.27
N GLY A 10 -14.66 -9.88 3.25
CA GLY A 10 -14.19 -10.02 4.63
C GLY A 10 -13.08 -11.06 4.82
N SER A 11 -12.68 -11.76 3.76
CA SER A 11 -11.61 -12.74 3.81
C SER A 11 -10.29 -12.06 4.11
N PHE A 12 -9.52 -12.78 4.90
CA PHE A 12 -8.22 -12.37 5.37
C PHE A 12 -7.27 -11.91 4.24
N CYS A 13 -7.29 -12.63 3.12
CA CYS A 13 -6.43 -12.35 1.96
C CYS A 13 -6.72 -11.00 1.31
N VAL A 14 -7.99 -10.61 1.24
CA VAL A 14 -8.40 -9.36 0.60
C VAL A 14 -8.02 -8.14 1.44
N LYS A 15 -8.17 -8.24 2.77
CA LYS A 15 -7.69 -7.20 3.70
C LYS A 15 -6.18 -7.04 3.61
N CYS A 16 -5.44 -8.16 3.57
CA CYS A 16 -3.99 -8.13 3.40
C CYS A 16 -3.59 -7.45 2.09
N ALA A 17 -4.16 -7.86 0.96
CA ALA A 17 -3.87 -7.26 -0.35
C ALA A 17 -4.17 -5.75 -0.38
N ALA A 18 -5.26 -5.31 0.27
CA ALA A 18 -5.63 -3.90 0.32
C ALA A 18 -4.66 -3.10 1.20
N CYS A 19 -4.24 -3.66 2.33
CA CYS A 19 -3.22 -3.04 3.18
C CYS A 19 -1.89 -2.89 2.42
N LEU A 20 -1.44 -3.97 1.75
CA LEU A 20 -0.23 -3.98 0.95
C LEU A 20 -0.26 -2.93 -0.15
N ALA A 21 -1.39 -2.81 -0.87
CA ALA A 21 -1.56 -1.80 -1.92
C ALA A 21 -1.38 -0.37 -1.38
N VAL A 22 -1.97 -0.06 -0.21
CA VAL A 22 -1.82 1.27 0.42
C VAL A 22 -0.39 1.48 0.91
N ALA A 23 0.18 0.53 1.64
CA ALA A 23 1.51 0.63 2.22
C ALA A 23 2.60 0.80 1.14
N ASN A 24 2.52 0.02 0.06
CA ASN A 24 3.47 0.10 -1.05
C ASN A 24 3.40 1.46 -1.77
N GLN A 25 2.21 2.01 -1.99
CA GLN A 25 2.06 3.34 -2.63
C GLN A 25 2.60 4.47 -1.75
N ILE A 26 2.40 4.40 -0.43
CA ILE A 26 3.00 5.36 0.51
C ILE A 26 4.53 5.22 0.51
N GLU A 27 5.05 3.98 0.54
CA GLU A 27 6.49 3.74 0.55
C GLU A 27 7.18 4.24 -0.73
N HIS A 28 6.61 3.94 -1.91
CA HIS A 28 7.11 4.45 -3.19
C HIS A 28 7.13 5.98 -3.21
N LEU A 29 6.05 6.62 -2.76
CA LEU A 29 5.96 8.08 -2.70
C LEU A 29 7.04 8.70 -1.79
N ILE A 30 7.29 8.10 -0.61
CA ILE A 30 8.37 8.56 0.28
C ILE A 30 9.73 8.44 -0.41
N ARG A 31 10.01 7.28 -1.04
CA ARG A 31 11.27 7.04 -1.75
C ARG A 31 11.47 8.01 -2.92
N ASP A 32 10.43 8.22 -3.73
CA ASP A 32 10.46 9.11 -4.90
C ASP A 32 10.75 10.56 -4.51
N LEU A 33 10.14 11.04 -3.41
CA LEU A 33 10.36 12.41 -2.92
C LEU A 33 11.70 12.58 -2.21
N SER A 34 12.34 11.50 -1.80
CA SER A 34 13.54 11.52 -0.95
C SER A 34 14.77 10.96 -1.66
N TYR A 35 14.80 11.12 -2.98
CA TYR A 35 15.89 10.65 -3.86
C TYR A 35 17.29 11.11 -3.42
N GLU A 36 17.38 12.19 -2.61
CA GLU A 36 18.62 12.66 -2.00
C GLU A 36 18.47 12.78 -0.47
N CYS A 37 19.41 12.21 0.28
CA CYS A 37 19.46 12.36 1.74
C CYS A 37 19.77 13.81 2.11
N GLU A 38 18.78 14.50 2.70
CA GLU A 38 18.95 15.88 3.14
C GLU A 38 19.52 15.94 4.57
N THR A 39 20.65 16.61 4.72
CA THR A 39 21.37 16.74 6.00
C THR A 39 21.12 18.07 6.69
N ASP A 40 20.61 19.08 5.96
CA ASP A 40 20.20 20.35 6.53
C ASP A 40 18.86 20.20 7.29
N PRO A 41 18.79 20.60 8.58
CA PRO A 41 17.58 20.44 9.39
C PRO A 41 16.35 21.18 8.86
N LEU A 42 16.55 22.36 8.25
CA LEU A 42 15.46 23.17 7.71
C LEU A 42 14.92 22.52 6.44
N LYS A 43 15.80 22.10 5.53
CA LYS A 43 15.39 21.41 4.31
C LYS A 43 14.77 20.04 4.61
N LYS A 44 15.26 19.32 5.64
CA LYS A 44 14.63 18.08 6.13
C LYS A 44 13.20 18.33 6.60
N LYS A 45 12.94 19.42 7.33
CA LYS A 45 11.59 19.79 7.73
C LYS A 45 10.69 20.07 6.52
N VAL A 46 11.18 20.84 5.55
CA VAL A 46 10.44 21.14 4.30
C VAL A 46 10.15 19.86 3.51
N LEU A 47 11.10 18.93 3.44
CA LEU A 47 10.92 17.62 2.81
C LEU A 47 9.81 16.82 3.52
N LEU A 48 9.82 16.76 4.86
CA LEU A 48 8.78 16.06 5.63
C LEU A 48 7.39 16.67 5.40
N GLU A 49 7.26 17.99 5.44
CA GLU A 49 6.00 18.67 5.11
C GLU A 49 5.53 18.35 3.68
N ASN A 50 6.47 18.30 2.73
CA ASN A 50 6.18 17.92 1.35
C ASN A 50 5.68 16.47 1.23
N ILE A 51 6.33 15.52 1.92
CA ILE A 51 5.92 14.11 1.98
C ILE A 51 4.51 13.98 2.56
N VAL A 52 4.24 14.64 3.70
CA VAL A 52 2.92 14.62 4.35
C VAL A 52 1.83 15.11 3.40
N ASN A 53 2.07 16.21 2.69
CA ASN A 53 1.12 16.77 1.73
C ASN A 53 0.84 15.82 0.55
N HIS A 54 1.88 15.16 0.04
CA HIS A 54 1.75 14.19 -1.05
C HIS A 54 1.01 12.93 -0.60
N ILE A 55 1.27 12.42 0.61
CA ILE A 55 0.53 11.30 1.20
C ILE A 55 -0.95 11.66 1.39
N ASN A 56 -1.24 12.86 1.90
CA ASN A 56 -2.63 13.32 2.03
C ASN A 56 -3.34 13.39 0.67
N THR A 57 -2.64 13.87 -0.36
CA THR A 57 -3.15 13.89 -1.74
C THR A 57 -3.39 12.49 -2.28
N LEU A 58 -2.47 11.55 -2.06
CA LEU A 58 -2.63 10.13 -2.39
C LEU A 58 -3.90 9.56 -1.76
N CYS A 59 -4.15 9.84 -0.47
CA CYS A 59 -5.35 9.37 0.23
C CYS A 59 -6.66 10.04 -0.24
N ILE A 60 -6.61 11.18 -0.95
CA ILE A 60 -7.80 11.90 -1.45
C ILE A 60 -8.11 11.49 -2.89
N SER A 61 -7.10 11.50 -3.77
CA SER A 61 -7.29 11.37 -5.22
C SER A 61 -6.49 10.23 -5.86
N GLY A 62 -5.65 9.52 -5.10
CA GLY A 62 -4.86 8.39 -5.57
C GLY A 62 -5.68 7.13 -5.88
N PHE A 63 -4.97 6.04 -6.16
CA PHE A 63 -5.50 4.69 -6.38
C PHE A 63 -6.49 4.58 -7.56
N LYS A 64 -6.35 5.44 -8.57
CA LYS A 64 -7.19 5.39 -9.76
C LYS A 64 -6.91 4.09 -10.53
N ASN A 65 -7.97 3.42 -11.00
CA ASN A 65 -7.90 2.16 -11.75
C ASN A 65 -7.34 0.96 -10.96
N PHE A 66 -7.22 1.07 -9.63
CA PHE A 66 -6.87 -0.09 -8.82
C PHE A 66 -8.04 -1.06 -8.78
N ASP A 67 -7.76 -2.34 -8.97
CA ASP A 67 -8.74 -3.41 -8.86
C ASP A 67 -8.09 -4.69 -8.31
N LEU A 68 -8.91 -5.73 -8.08
CA LEU A 68 -8.42 -7.04 -7.71
C LEU A 68 -7.87 -7.74 -8.95
N ARG A 69 -6.62 -8.18 -8.88
CA ARG A 69 -5.92 -8.84 -9.98
C ARG A 69 -5.21 -10.09 -9.52
N GLU A 70 -4.92 -10.97 -10.45
CA GLU A 70 -4.11 -12.16 -10.21
C GLU A 70 -2.74 -12.05 -10.89
N TYR A 71 -1.69 -12.40 -10.14
CA TYR A 71 -0.31 -12.48 -10.60
C TYR A 71 0.34 -13.75 -10.03
N LYS A 72 0.87 -14.64 -10.88
CA LYS A 72 1.52 -15.90 -10.46
C LYS A 72 0.69 -16.66 -9.39
N SER A 73 -0.62 -16.82 -9.62
CA SER A 73 -1.57 -17.47 -8.70
C SER A 73 -1.81 -16.77 -7.35
N HIS A 74 -1.42 -15.49 -7.23
CA HIS A 74 -1.68 -14.66 -6.06
C HIS A 74 -2.65 -13.53 -6.40
N HIS A 75 -3.62 -13.31 -5.52
CA HIS A 75 -4.49 -12.14 -5.59
C HIS A 75 -3.81 -10.93 -4.99
N ILE A 76 -3.74 -9.87 -5.77
CA ILE A 76 -3.16 -8.57 -5.41
C ILE A 76 -4.15 -7.47 -5.75
N ILE A 77 -3.95 -6.29 -5.17
CA ILE A 77 -4.70 -5.09 -5.54
C ILE A 77 -3.70 -4.08 -6.08
N THR A 78 -3.83 -3.76 -7.36
CA THR A 78 -2.89 -2.89 -8.09
C THR A 78 -3.62 -2.22 -9.24
N ASP A 79 -3.03 -1.19 -9.82
CA ASP A 79 -3.46 -0.64 -11.10
C ASP A 79 -3.24 -1.61 -12.27
N ASP A 80 -3.76 -1.25 -13.45
CA ASP A 80 -3.67 -2.07 -14.65
C ASP A 80 -2.21 -2.29 -15.08
N PHE A 81 -1.67 -3.47 -14.78
CA PHE A 81 -0.30 -3.86 -15.07
C PHE A 81 -0.26 -5.05 -16.03
N ARG A 82 0.67 -5.03 -17.01
CA ARG A 82 0.67 -5.97 -18.16
C ARG A 82 0.72 -7.45 -17.79
N CYS A 83 1.30 -7.80 -16.64
CA CYS A 83 1.46 -9.20 -16.20
C CYS A 83 0.37 -9.68 -15.26
N THR A 84 -0.70 -8.91 -15.11
CA THR A 84 -1.78 -9.20 -14.17
C THR A 84 -3.11 -9.13 -14.90
N HIS A 85 -4.02 -10.04 -14.60
CA HIS A 85 -5.37 -10.01 -15.16
C HIS A 85 -6.38 -9.70 -14.07
N HIS A 86 -7.44 -8.98 -14.47
CA HIS A 86 -8.56 -8.63 -13.60
C HIS A 86 -9.24 -9.90 -13.07
N VAL A 87 -9.62 -9.86 -11.79
CA VAL A 87 -10.42 -10.91 -11.13
C VAL A 87 -11.75 -10.30 -10.71
N GLU A 88 -12.84 -10.78 -11.32
CA GLU A 88 -14.19 -10.30 -11.01
C GLU A 88 -14.52 -10.48 -9.52
N SER A 89 -15.00 -9.40 -8.91
CA SER A 89 -15.33 -9.37 -7.49
C SER A 89 -16.55 -8.49 -7.22
N ASN A 90 -17.20 -8.70 -6.08
CA ASN A 90 -18.27 -7.81 -5.62
C ASN A 90 -17.80 -6.39 -5.26
N MET A 91 -16.50 -6.12 -5.33
CA MET A 91 -15.88 -4.83 -5.06
C MET A 91 -15.45 -4.08 -6.32
N ASP A 92 -15.74 -4.61 -7.50
CA ASP A 92 -15.38 -3.97 -8.76
C ASP A 92 -16.06 -2.59 -8.84
N GLY A 93 -15.30 -1.59 -9.29
CA GLY A 93 -15.69 -0.18 -9.24
C GLY A 93 -15.61 0.50 -7.85
N ASN A 94 -15.45 -0.26 -6.76
CA ASN A 94 -15.37 0.26 -5.39
C ASN A 94 -13.96 0.27 -4.79
N TRP A 95 -13.00 -0.41 -5.41
CA TRP A 95 -11.60 -0.52 -4.93
C TRP A 95 -10.93 0.83 -4.67
N THR A 96 -10.99 1.76 -5.63
CA THR A 96 -10.42 3.11 -5.46
C THR A 96 -10.95 3.81 -4.21
N LYS A 97 -12.27 3.79 -4.00
CA LYS A 97 -12.88 4.39 -2.80
C LYS A 97 -12.37 3.70 -1.54
N LYS A 98 -12.33 2.37 -1.54
CA LYS A 98 -11.90 1.58 -0.39
C LYS A 98 -10.44 1.84 0.00
N LEU A 99 -9.54 1.89 -0.97
CA LEU A 99 -8.12 2.16 -0.73
C LEU A 99 -7.89 3.56 -0.19
N ARG A 100 -8.65 4.56 -0.66
CA ARG A 100 -8.61 5.93 -0.10
C ARG A 100 -9.09 5.96 1.36
N GLU A 101 -10.16 5.25 1.68
CA GLU A 101 -10.64 5.12 3.07
C GLU A 101 -9.58 4.48 3.97
N LEU A 102 -8.93 3.40 3.51
CA LEU A 102 -7.85 2.75 4.24
C LEU A 102 -6.63 3.66 4.38
N CYS A 103 -6.23 4.36 3.32
CA CYS A 103 -5.14 5.33 3.35
C CYS A 103 -5.38 6.41 4.42
N LYS A 104 -6.56 7.04 4.43
CA LYS A 104 -6.93 8.02 5.47
C LYS A 104 -6.93 7.42 6.87
N LEU A 105 -7.46 6.20 7.01
CA LEU A 105 -7.46 5.50 8.29
C LEU A 105 -6.02 5.26 8.77
N TYR A 106 -5.14 4.83 7.89
CA TYR A 106 -3.75 4.52 8.24
C TYR A 106 -3.00 5.80 8.60
N THR A 107 -3.10 6.85 7.80
CA THR A 107 -2.43 8.13 8.06
C THR A 107 -2.98 8.86 9.28
N SER A 108 -4.24 8.63 9.66
CA SER A 108 -4.80 9.18 10.91
C SER A 108 -4.30 8.49 12.19
N ARG A 109 -3.77 7.27 12.07
CA ARG A 109 -3.40 6.43 13.22
C ARG A 109 -1.89 6.31 13.42
N VAL A 110 -1.10 6.82 12.49
CA VAL A 110 0.35 6.73 12.55
C VAL A 110 0.95 8.10 12.31
N ASN A 111 2.03 8.41 13.03
CA ASN A 111 2.79 9.63 12.79
C ASN A 111 3.57 9.48 11.47
N ILE A 112 3.16 10.22 10.45
CA ILE A 112 3.78 10.19 9.12
C ILE A 112 5.24 10.62 9.17
N GLU A 113 5.61 11.52 10.09
CA GLU A 113 7.00 11.96 10.24
C GLU A 113 7.91 10.80 10.70
N ASP A 114 7.46 10.04 11.69
CA ASP A 114 8.19 8.86 12.20
C ASP A 114 8.28 7.76 11.14
N ILE A 115 7.18 7.51 10.39
CA ILE A 115 7.18 6.57 9.27
C ILE A 115 8.20 6.99 8.21
N SER A 116 8.15 8.26 7.81
CA SER A 116 9.00 8.78 6.73
C SER A 116 10.46 8.59 7.12
N PHE A 117 10.82 8.94 8.36
CA PHE A 117 12.17 8.72 8.86
C PHE A 117 12.60 7.24 8.84
N ASN A 118 11.74 6.32 9.27
CA ASN A 118 12.03 4.89 9.27
C ASN A 118 12.23 4.29 7.86
N VAL A 119 11.46 4.79 6.88
CA VAL A 119 11.59 4.38 5.46
C VAL A 119 12.91 4.91 4.89
N LEU A 120 13.28 6.15 5.20
CA LEU A 120 14.50 6.78 4.69
C LEU A 120 15.78 6.17 5.26
N ASP A 121 15.78 5.87 6.56
CA ASP A 121 16.94 5.23 7.19
C ASP A 121 17.04 3.73 6.81
N SER A 122 16.14 3.22 5.95
CA SER A 122 16.07 1.81 5.54
C SER A 122 15.92 0.83 6.71
N VAL A 123 15.52 1.31 7.88
CA VAL A 123 15.34 0.52 9.11
C VAL A 123 14.00 -0.21 9.10
N GLY A 124 13.02 0.26 8.32
CA GLY A 124 11.68 -0.31 8.27
C GLY A 124 11.11 -0.48 6.86
N ASN A 125 10.40 -1.58 6.65
CA ASN A 125 9.52 -1.78 5.52
C ASN A 125 8.10 -1.38 5.94
N LEU A 126 7.47 -0.46 5.22
CA LEU A 126 6.17 0.10 5.62
C LEU A 126 5.05 -0.95 5.59
N THR A 127 5.16 -1.89 4.65
CA THR A 127 4.28 -3.05 4.57
C THR A 127 4.38 -3.91 5.84
N ASP A 128 5.56 -4.05 6.44
CA ASP A 128 5.72 -4.78 7.70
C ASP A 128 5.12 -4.01 8.88
N THR A 129 5.35 -2.69 8.96
CA THR A 129 4.79 -1.83 10.02
C THR A 129 3.26 -1.78 9.97
N PHE A 130 2.67 -1.73 8.78
CA PHE A 130 1.22 -1.59 8.63
C PHE A 130 0.52 -2.94 8.64
N CYS A 131 0.98 -3.88 7.82
CA CYS A 131 0.15 -5.00 7.38
C CYS A 131 0.42 -6.30 8.11
N ARG A 132 1.66 -6.58 8.56
CA ARG A 132 1.98 -7.85 9.25
C ARG A 132 1.19 -8.03 10.54
N SER A 133 1.14 -9.26 11.04
CA SER A 133 0.44 -9.65 12.27
C SER A 133 0.93 -8.92 13.52
N THR A 134 2.18 -8.46 13.51
CA THR A 134 2.80 -7.60 14.53
C THR A 134 2.67 -6.11 14.23
N GLY A 135 2.19 -5.75 13.03
CA GLY A 135 1.97 -4.39 12.58
C GLY A 135 0.71 -3.76 13.17
N ILE A 136 0.45 -2.51 12.78
CA ILE A 136 -0.59 -1.67 13.36
C ILE A 136 -2.00 -2.16 12.97
N PHE A 137 -2.17 -2.62 11.74
CA PHE A 137 -3.49 -3.02 11.22
C PHE A 137 -3.71 -4.53 11.23
N ARG A 138 -2.62 -5.32 11.24
CA ARG A 138 -2.66 -6.80 11.35
C ARG A 138 -3.50 -7.48 10.27
N ASP A 139 -3.59 -6.82 9.12
CA ASP A 139 -4.37 -7.28 7.98
C ASP A 139 -3.73 -8.49 7.27
N CYS A 140 -2.47 -8.86 7.61
CA CYS A 140 -1.71 -10.02 7.11
C CYS A 140 -1.19 -10.95 8.25
N LEU A 141 -1.69 -12.19 8.36
CA LEU A 141 -1.49 -13.10 9.50
C LEU A 141 -0.22 -13.93 9.32
N LYS A 142 0.23 -14.13 8.08
CA LYS A 142 1.51 -14.76 7.70
C LYS A 142 1.90 -14.27 6.30
N ILE A 143 2.64 -13.18 6.19
CA ILE A 143 3.36 -12.87 4.94
C ILE A 143 4.57 -13.80 4.94
N ASN A 144 4.50 -14.93 4.23
CA ASN A 144 5.74 -15.55 3.75
C ASN A 144 6.38 -14.50 2.85
N SER A 145 7.65 -14.20 3.08
CA SER A 145 8.48 -13.11 2.54
C SER A 145 8.54 -12.99 1.00
N HIS A 146 7.74 -13.73 0.25
CA HIS A 146 7.65 -13.70 -1.21
C HIS A 146 6.52 -12.82 -1.77
N GLN A 147 5.65 -12.24 -0.94
CA GLN A 147 4.62 -11.29 -1.41
C GLN A 147 5.12 -9.85 -1.55
N ASN A 148 6.37 -9.57 -1.16
CA ASN A 148 7.08 -8.30 -1.41
C ASN A 148 7.85 -8.34 -2.75
N SER A 149 7.31 -9.02 -3.75
CA SER A 149 7.88 -8.93 -5.09
C SER A 149 7.44 -7.59 -5.68
N THR A 150 8.41 -6.70 -5.90
CA THR A 150 8.39 -5.83 -7.09
C THR A 150 7.82 -6.67 -8.22
N ILE A 151 6.69 -6.24 -8.81
CA ILE A 151 6.04 -6.99 -9.89
C ILE A 151 6.94 -6.85 -11.12
N ASP A 152 7.98 -7.68 -11.18
CA ASP A 152 8.85 -7.80 -12.33
C ASP A 152 8.18 -8.78 -13.30
N CYS A 153 7.79 -8.19 -14.44
CA CYS A 153 7.66 -8.88 -15.72
C CYS A 153 9.09 -9.06 -16.28
#